data_AF-A0A8J2N6U5-F1
#
_entry.id   AF-A0A8J2N6U5-F1
#
_cell.length_a   1.000
_cell.length_b   1.000
_cell.length_c   1.000
_cell.angle_alpha   90.00
_cell.angle_beta   90.00
_cell.angle_gamma   90.00
#
_symmetry.space_group_name_H-M   'P 1'
#
loop_
_entity.id
_entity.type
_entity.pdbx_description
1 polymer ?
#
loop_
_entity_poly.entity_id
_entity_poly.type
_entity_poly.pdbx_seq_one_letter_code
_entity_poly.pdbx_strand_id
1 'polypeptide(L)'
;MTRNHPSLRKATSNADLYADPSPPRPLRHSHSTTLGRAHTTTSLPHRQRLDRTAERGWRSQVVSDYRNRHSIAATYPNLIDVADEDYPAPSTYQNPPPVPPKIPEVPVEQVEKEIEMPKPMPSHCWIPVPARSKEDPARYTKPFTDYMTRNPTIFHAVDAVAQDLEKDGYKKLSERDSWELKAGGKYYVERNGSSLIAFAIGDNYASGNGAAILAGHIDALTAKLKPISKLRNKSGYVQLGVAPYAGALSDTWWDRDLGIGGRVLVKENGKIVTKLVKLDWPIARIPTLAPHFGAAANGPFNKETQMVPIMGLDNSDMGSSSNNEEGDSKASVLGGEGAFTATQPERLVKVISSELGITDYSSIVNWELELFDTQPAQTGGLDREFIFAGRIDDKLCSWAAIQALLNSSASLSTSSQIRMVAVFDDEEVGSLLRQGAHGNFLPSVMERIVEEFASNGKTSSALSRTYANSFLVSSDVIHAVNPNFLNAYLENHSPRLNVGPAISADSNAHMTTDAVSTAILQRCVDRDIGVRKADPKLQVFQIRNDSRSGGTVGPMLSSATGIRAVDCGIPQLSMHSIRATTGSLDPGLGVFTFQSFLENFESVDKEFRE
;
A
#
# COMPACT_ATOMS: atom_id res chain seq x y z
N MET A 1 17.94 -48.71 14.00
CA MET A 1 17.61 -48.13 15.32
C MET A 1 18.09 -46.68 15.28
N THR A 2 17.21 -45.69 15.14
CA THR A 2 16.53 -44.93 16.22
C THR A 2 17.50 -44.16 17.13
N ARG A 3 17.34 -42.86 17.40
CA ARG A 3 16.34 -41.85 16.95
C ARG A 3 16.85 -40.46 17.38
N ASN A 4 16.48 -39.38 16.68
CA ASN A 4 15.89 -38.14 17.26
C ASN A 4 15.81 -37.00 16.23
N HIS A 5 14.69 -36.26 16.27
CA HIS A 5 14.45 -35.04 15.50
C HIS A 5 14.75 -33.81 16.37
N PRO A 6 15.34 -32.73 15.81
CA PRO A 6 15.09 -31.37 16.27
C PRO A 6 13.65 -30.96 15.88
N SER A 7 13.01 -30.12 16.71
CA SER A 7 11.68 -29.60 16.45
C SER A 7 11.68 -28.41 15.47
N LEU A 8 10.62 -28.30 14.68
CA LEU A 8 10.33 -27.13 13.85
C LEU A 8 10.19 -25.89 14.72
N ARG A 9 11.14 -24.95 14.63
CA ARG A 9 10.87 -23.56 14.99
C ARG A 9 10.02 -22.94 13.89
N LYS A 10 8.92 -22.29 14.26
CA LYS A 10 8.24 -21.36 13.33
C LYS A 10 9.24 -20.27 12.94
N ALA A 11 9.40 -20.02 11.65
CA ALA A 11 10.01 -18.79 11.18
C ALA A 11 8.97 -17.67 11.31
N THR A 12 9.18 -16.74 12.25
CA THR A 12 8.51 -15.44 12.22
C THR A 12 9.00 -14.65 11.02
N SER A 13 8.12 -13.80 10.47
CA SER A 13 8.47 -12.91 9.39
C SER A 13 9.26 -11.71 9.93
N ASN A 14 10.15 -11.12 9.14
CA ASN A 14 10.75 -9.84 9.52
C ASN A 14 9.71 -8.69 9.57
N ALA A 15 8.51 -8.89 9.02
CA ALA A 15 7.37 -7.98 9.21
C ALA A 15 6.83 -7.98 10.66
N ASP A 16 7.05 -9.04 11.44
CA ASP A 16 6.57 -9.13 12.83
C ASP A 16 7.42 -8.26 13.80
N LEU A 17 8.62 -7.82 13.38
CA LEU A 17 9.62 -7.18 14.25
C LEU A 17 9.42 -5.67 14.48
N TYR A 18 8.55 -5.01 13.70
CA TYR A 18 8.28 -3.56 13.84
C TYR A 18 6.99 -3.25 14.62
N ALA A 19 6.34 -4.26 15.19
CA ALA A 19 5.04 -4.14 15.88
C ALA A 19 5.11 -4.43 17.41
N ASP A 20 6.28 -4.30 18.04
CA ASP A 20 6.48 -4.52 19.49
C ASP A 20 6.77 -3.20 20.23
N PRO A 21 5.76 -2.50 20.79
CA PRO A 21 5.92 -1.30 21.61
C PRO A 21 6.34 -1.64 23.06
N SER A 22 7.21 -2.64 23.26
CA SER A 22 7.76 -2.97 24.57
C SER A 22 8.62 -1.81 25.13
N PRO A 23 8.32 -1.27 26.33
CA PRO A 23 9.13 -0.22 26.92
C PRO A 23 10.55 -0.74 27.24
N PRO A 24 11.60 0.08 27.08
CA PRO A 24 12.99 -0.37 27.16
C PRO A 24 13.32 -0.90 28.55
N ARG A 25 13.67 -2.19 28.63
CA ARG A 25 14.14 -2.82 29.88
C ARG A 25 15.46 -2.18 30.32
N PRO A 26 15.59 -1.73 31.58
CA PRO A 26 16.79 -1.05 32.04
C PRO A 26 18.01 -1.99 32.03
N LEU A 27 19.13 -1.47 31.50
CA LEU A 27 20.41 -2.19 31.43
C LEU A 27 20.93 -2.50 32.84
N ARG A 28 21.17 -3.79 33.12
CA ARG A 28 21.86 -4.23 34.35
C ARG A 28 23.38 -4.00 34.21
N HIS A 29 23.85 -2.83 34.60
CA HIS A 29 25.27 -2.64 34.92
C HIS A 29 25.59 -3.17 36.33
N SER A 30 26.82 -3.64 36.50
CA SER A 30 27.29 -4.37 37.68
C SER A 30 28.18 -3.52 38.60
N HIS A 31 28.03 -3.73 39.91
CA HIS A 31 28.94 -3.34 41.00
C HIS A 31 29.45 -1.88 41.07
N SER A 32 29.05 -1.13 42.11
CA SER A 32 29.84 -0.96 43.36
C SER A 32 29.48 0.30 44.19
N THR A 33 29.88 0.28 45.46
CA THR A 33 30.22 1.41 46.36
C THR A 33 29.21 2.53 46.73
N THR A 34 28.52 2.28 47.85
CA THR A 34 28.49 3.08 49.10
C THR A 34 27.83 4.48 49.23
N LEU A 35 26.91 4.52 50.22
CA LEU A 35 26.69 5.56 51.26
C LEU A 35 26.00 6.90 50.93
N GLY A 36 24.90 7.17 51.67
CA GLY A 36 24.25 8.48 51.83
C GLY A 36 22.97 8.38 52.68
N ARG A 37 22.84 9.13 53.79
CA ARG A 37 21.69 9.08 54.74
C ARG A 37 20.83 10.35 54.69
N ALA A 38 19.50 10.17 54.64
CA ALA A 38 18.47 10.89 55.43
C ALA A 38 17.15 10.09 55.31
N HIS A 39 16.41 9.69 56.37
CA HIS A 39 15.74 10.45 57.43
C HIS A 39 14.59 11.36 56.93
N THR A 40 13.35 11.36 57.45
CA THR A 40 12.44 10.38 58.16
C THR A 40 11.01 11.04 58.20
N THR A 41 9.85 10.48 58.58
CA THR A 41 9.40 9.32 59.39
C THR A 41 7.90 9.00 59.12
N THR A 42 7.36 7.87 59.63
CA THR A 42 5.93 7.62 60.03
C THR A 42 4.77 7.67 58.99
N SER A 43 3.66 6.92 59.10
CA SER A 43 3.32 5.72 59.92
C SER A 43 1.95 5.12 59.55
N LEU A 44 1.80 3.78 59.54
CA LEU A 44 0.52 3.08 59.71
C LEU A 44 0.73 1.76 60.51
N PRO A 45 -0.17 1.37 61.44
CA PRO A 45 0.00 0.21 62.32
C PRO A 45 -0.57 -1.12 61.77
N HIS A 46 -0.31 -2.22 62.49
CA HIS A 46 -0.49 -3.60 62.02
C HIS A 46 -1.28 -4.49 63.01
N ARG A 47 -2.15 -5.37 62.48
CA ARG A 47 -2.67 -6.60 63.13
C ARG A 47 -2.84 -7.64 62.01
N GLN A 48 -2.01 -8.67 61.91
CA GLN A 48 -1.85 -9.89 62.72
C GLN A 48 -2.93 -10.97 62.51
N ARG A 49 -2.45 -12.18 62.16
CA ARG A 49 -3.17 -13.46 62.08
C ARG A 49 -3.47 -14.05 63.45
N LEU A 50 -4.41 -14.99 63.49
CA LEU A 50 -4.37 -16.17 64.37
C LEU A 50 -4.78 -17.44 63.57
N ASP A 51 -4.69 -18.61 64.19
CA ASP A 51 -4.47 -19.91 63.52
C ASP A 51 -5.08 -21.10 64.30
N ARG A 52 -5.32 -22.27 63.65
CA ARG A 52 -5.38 -23.68 64.14
C ARG A 52 -6.48 -24.60 63.52
N THR A 53 -6.00 -25.69 62.88
CA THR A 53 -6.30 -27.15 63.09
C THR A 53 -7.52 -27.60 63.94
N ALA A 54 -8.22 -28.74 63.73
CA ALA A 54 -8.27 -29.86 62.73
C ALA A 54 -9.60 -30.67 62.99
N GLU A 55 -9.90 -31.96 62.69
CA GLU A 55 -9.22 -33.18 62.17
C GLU A 55 -10.27 -34.28 61.73
N ARG A 56 -9.89 -35.31 60.94
CA ARG A 56 -10.62 -36.61 60.62
C ARG A 56 -11.92 -36.53 59.77
N GLY A 57 -12.32 -37.55 58.98
CA GLY A 57 -11.60 -38.75 58.45
C GLY A 57 -12.50 -39.94 57.99
N TRP A 58 -12.05 -40.69 56.95
CA TRP A 58 -12.47 -42.03 56.37
C TRP A 58 -12.81 -41.94 54.84
N ARG A 59 -12.14 -42.66 53.91
CA ARG A 59 -12.26 -44.11 53.48
C ARG A 59 -13.67 -44.46 52.96
N SER A 60 -13.91 -45.11 51.81
CA SER A 60 -13.16 -46.15 51.03
C SER A 60 -13.74 -46.33 49.59
N GLN A 61 -13.21 -47.08 48.58
CA GLN A 61 -11.84 -47.51 48.18
C GLN A 61 -11.85 -48.34 46.83
N VAL A 62 -11.12 -47.90 45.76
CA VAL A 62 -10.50 -48.72 44.66
C VAL A 62 -11.51 -49.39 43.64
N VAL A 63 -11.24 -49.88 42.40
CA VAL A 63 -10.06 -50.39 41.63
C VAL A 63 -10.21 -50.21 40.09
N SER A 64 -9.07 -50.16 39.35
CA SER A 64 -8.74 -50.75 38.00
C SER A 64 -9.69 -50.65 36.79
N ASP A 65 -9.28 -50.82 35.53
CA ASP A 65 -8.04 -50.61 34.73
C ASP A 65 -8.39 -51.04 33.28
N TYR A 66 -7.76 -50.45 32.25
CA TYR A 66 -6.86 -51.17 31.32
C TYR A 66 -6.51 -50.33 30.08
N ARG A 67 -5.31 -50.57 29.54
CA ARG A 67 -4.88 -50.14 28.20
C ARG A 67 -5.01 -51.31 27.24
N ASN A 68 -5.42 -51.08 25.98
CA ASN A 68 -4.60 -51.48 24.83
C ASN A 68 -5.11 -50.94 23.48
N ARG A 69 -4.29 -51.14 22.44
CA ARG A 69 -4.53 -50.77 21.04
C ARG A 69 -5.33 -51.87 20.32
N HIS A 70 -5.93 -51.56 19.17
CA HIS A 70 -5.45 -52.03 17.85
C HIS A 70 -6.28 -51.46 16.69
N SER A 71 -5.72 -51.48 15.48
CA SER A 71 -6.38 -51.10 14.23
C SER A 71 -7.22 -52.24 13.67
N ILE A 72 -8.34 -51.94 13.01
CA ILE A 72 -9.08 -52.87 12.14
C ILE A 72 -9.38 -52.15 10.82
N ALA A 73 -9.19 -52.84 9.70
CA ALA A 73 -9.58 -52.37 8.37
C ALA A 73 -11.01 -52.85 8.05
N ALA A 74 -11.80 -52.02 7.36
CA ALA A 74 -13.16 -52.36 6.96
C ALA A 74 -13.17 -53.00 5.57
N THR A 75 -13.57 -54.27 5.48
CA THR A 75 -13.90 -54.95 4.23
C THR A 75 -15.38 -54.73 3.90
N TYR A 76 -15.69 -54.40 2.64
CA TYR A 76 -17.04 -54.52 2.08
C TYR A 76 -17.02 -55.51 0.91
N PRO A 77 -17.88 -56.54 0.90
CA PRO A 77 -18.05 -57.44 -0.24
C PRO A 77 -19.10 -56.92 -1.22
N ASN A 78 -18.87 -57.15 -2.51
CA ASN A 78 -19.81 -57.75 -3.46
C ASN A 78 -19.21 -57.65 -4.87
N LEU A 79 -18.71 -58.76 -5.40
CA LEU A 79 -18.41 -58.86 -6.83
C LEU A 79 -19.73 -59.03 -7.60
N ILE A 80 -19.77 -58.48 -8.80
CA ILE A 80 -20.60 -58.99 -9.89
C ILE A 80 -19.60 -59.30 -11.01
N ASP A 81 -19.43 -60.58 -11.32
CA ASP A 81 -18.61 -61.01 -12.45
C ASP A 81 -19.33 -60.64 -13.76
N VAL A 82 -18.59 -60.04 -14.69
CA VAL A 82 -18.97 -59.88 -16.09
C VAL A 82 -17.78 -60.37 -16.91
N ALA A 83 -18.03 -61.31 -17.83
CA ALA A 83 -16.98 -62.08 -18.48
C ALA A 83 -16.27 -61.33 -19.62
N ASP A 84 -15.01 -61.71 -19.88
CA ASP A 84 -14.22 -61.25 -21.02
C ASP A 84 -14.68 -61.89 -22.34
N GLU A 85 -15.44 -61.15 -23.17
CA GLU A 85 -15.49 -61.34 -24.63
C GLU A 85 -15.53 -59.95 -25.35
N ASP A 86 -15.20 -59.93 -26.64
CA ASP A 86 -15.22 -58.77 -27.57
C ASP A 86 -14.31 -57.55 -27.29
N TYR A 87 -12.99 -57.74 -27.48
CA TYR A 87 -12.05 -56.67 -27.85
C TYR A 87 -11.71 -56.72 -29.36
N PRO A 88 -12.18 -55.77 -30.20
CA PRO A 88 -11.75 -55.67 -31.59
C PRO A 88 -10.35 -55.03 -31.70
N ALA A 89 -9.53 -55.53 -32.63
CA ALA A 89 -8.15 -55.07 -32.83
C ALA A 89 -8.06 -53.65 -33.42
N PRO A 90 -7.00 -52.86 -33.10
CA PRO A 90 -6.83 -51.51 -33.63
C PRO A 90 -6.58 -51.52 -35.14
N SER A 91 -7.41 -50.79 -35.88
CA SER A 91 -7.31 -50.66 -37.34
C SER A 91 -6.34 -49.55 -37.78
N THR A 92 -5.86 -49.66 -39.01
CA THR A 92 -4.74 -48.87 -39.56
C THR A 92 -5.17 -47.58 -40.27
N TYR A 93 -4.31 -46.56 -40.19
CA TYR A 93 -4.30 -45.32 -40.99
C TYR A 93 -5.59 -44.47 -41.03
N GLN A 94 -5.57 -43.36 -40.30
CA GLN A 94 -6.29 -42.14 -40.69
C GLN A 94 -5.30 -41.15 -41.31
N ASN A 95 -5.64 -40.58 -42.46
CA ASN A 95 -4.84 -39.53 -43.11
C ASN A 95 -5.02 -38.18 -42.40
N PRO A 96 -4.00 -37.29 -42.39
CA PRO A 96 -4.15 -35.94 -41.89
C PRO A 96 -5.15 -35.13 -42.73
N PRO A 97 -5.82 -34.11 -42.14
CA PRO A 97 -6.77 -33.26 -42.86
C PRO A 97 -6.08 -32.44 -43.98
N PRO A 98 -6.82 -32.06 -45.04
CA PRO A 98 -6.26 -31.33 -46.17
C PRO A 98 -5.78 -29.92 -45.78
N VAL A 99 -4.64 -29.52 -46.34
CA VAL A 99 -4.05 -28.18 -46.13
C VAL A 99 -4.90 -27.12 -46.83
N PRO A 100 -5.20 -25.96 -46.19
CA PRO A 100 -5.87 -24.84 -46.85
C PRO A 100 -5.11 -24.33 -48.08
N PRO A 101 -5.80 -23.85 -49.13
CA PRO A 101 -5.15 -23.31 -50.32
C PRO A 101 -4.32 -22.05 -49.99
N LYS A 102 -3.18 -21.88 -50.66
CA LYS A 102 -2.36 -20.67 -50.53
C LYS A 102 -3.14 -19.43 -50.97
N ILE A 103 -3.16 -18.42 -50.13
CA ILE A 103 -3.56 -17.05 -50.50
C ILE A 103 -2.48 -16.49 -51.44
N PRO A 104 -2.83 -15.84 -52.56
CA PRO A 104 -1.84 -15.18 -53.42
C PRO A 104 -1.11 -14.06 -52.69
N GLU A 105 0.22 -14.00 -52.84
CA GLU A 105 1.03 -12.92 -52.30
C GLU A 105 0.77 -11.62 -53.08
N VAL A 106 0.24 -10.60 -52.41
CA VAL A 106 0.11 -9.25 -52.96
C VAL A 106 1.42 -8.50 -52.76
N PRO A 107 1.99 -7.84 -53.78
CA PRO A 107 3.22 -7.05 -53.63
C PRO A 107 3.04 -5.94 -52.58
N VAL A 108 3.90 -5.93 -51.56
CA VAL A 108 3.92 -4.87 -50.55
C VAL A 108 4.81 -3.74 -51.04
N GLU A 109 4.21 -2.64 -51.49
CA GLU A 109 4.93 -1.40 -51.72
C GLU A 109 5.48 -0.87 -50.38
N GLN A 110 6.79 -0.61 -50.33
CA GLN A 110 7.44 -0.03 -49.16
C GLN A 110 7.15 1.48 -49.09
N VAL A 111 6.02 1.84 -48.51
CA VAL A 111 5.75 3.21 -48.08
C VAL A 111 6.44 3.44 -46.74
N GLU A 112 7.53 4.20 -46.74
CA GLU A 112 8.15 4.71 -45.53
C GLU A 112 7.16 5.64 -44.81
N LYS A 113 6.51 5.14 -43.75
CA LYS A 113 5.77 5.99 -42.82
C LYS A 113 6.75 6.57 -41.81
N GLU A 114 6.83 7.90 -41.76
CA GLU A 114 7.34 8.59 -40.58
C GLU A 114 6.55 8.10 -39.36
N ILE A 115 7.27 7.60 -38.35
CA ILE A 115 6.67 7.20 -37.08
C ILE A 115 6.48 8.49 -36.27
N GLU A 116 5.37 9.19 -36.51
CA GLU A 116 4.96 10.28 -35.63
C GLU A 116 4.75 9.71 -34.23
N MET A 117 5.66 10.03 -33.30
CA MET A 117 5.60 9.53 -31.94
C MET A 117 4.26 9.92 -31.30
N PRO A 118 3.59 9.00 -30.57
CA PRO A 118 2.31 9.31 -29.96
C PRO A 118 2.47 10.48 -28.99
N LYS A 119 1.78 11.59 -29.30
CA LYS A 119 1.71 12.76 -28.41
C LYS A 119 1.22 12.32 -27.04
N PRO A 120 1.81 12.79 -25.92
CA PRO A 120 1.46 12.33 -24.59
C PRO A 120 -0.04 12.56 -24.34
N MET A 121 -0.79 11.47 -24.16
CA MET A 121 -2.20 11.57 -23.79
C MET A 121 -2.33 12.22 -22.41
N PRO A 122 -3.35 13.07 -22.18
CA PRO A 122 -3.46 13.81 -20.92
C PRO A 122 -3.55 12.87 -19.71
N SER A 123 -2.79 13.21 -18.66
CA SER A 123 -2.93 12.57 -17.36
C SER A 123 -4.30 12.88 -16.77
N HIS A 124 -5.12 11.83 -16.66
CA HIS A 124 -6.54 11.83 -16.26
C HIS A 124 -7.49 12.71 -17.10
N CYS A 125 -8.78 12.37 -16.97
CA CYS A 125 -9.81 13.39 -17.05
C CYS A 125 -9.80 14.14 -15.70
N TRP A 126 -8.98 15.19 -15.59
CA TRP A 126 -9.11 16.20 -14.53
C TRP A 126 -10.51 16.81 -14.64
N ILE A 127 -11.30 16.75 -13.57
CA ILE A 127 -12.67 17.27 -13.56
C ILE A 127 -12.63 18.70 -13.02
N PRO A 128 -12.85 19.75 -13.84
CA PRO A 128 -13.15 21.07 -13.33
C PRO A 128 -14.50 21.03 -12.58
N VAL A 129 -14.49 21.36 -11.29
CA VAL A 129 -15.67 21.25 -10.43
C VAL A 129 -16.40 22.60 -10.29
N PRO A 130 -17.63 22.76 -10.81
CA PRO A 130 -18.47 23.92 -10.52
C PRO A 130 -19.03 23.82 -9.08
N ALA A 131 -19.23 24.97 -8.43
CA ALA A 131 -19.57 25.03 -7.01
C ALA A 131 -20.84 24.24 -6.63
N ARG A 132 -20.69 23.29 -5.69
CA ARG A 132 -21.74 22.61 -4.89
C ARG A 132 -23.07 22.36 -5.63
N SER A 133 -23.01 21.76 -6.82
CA SER A 133 -24.23 21.32 -7.53
C SER A 133 -24.72 19.95 -6.99
N LYS A 134 -25.83 19.40 -7.51
CA LYS A 134 -26.36 18.08 -7.10
C LYS A 134 -25.52 16.93 -7.67
N GLU A 135 -24.30 16.82 -7.16
CA GLU A 135 -23.31 15.87 -7.66
C GLU A 135 -23.64 14.43 -7.29
N ASP A 136 -23.33 13.52 -8.22
CA ASP A 136 -23.48 12.08 -8.10
C ASP A 136 -22.11 11.45 -7.80
N PRO A 137 -21.96 10.60 -6.76
CA PRO A 137 -20.68 9.97 -6.45
C PRO A 137 -20.16 9.09 -7.59
N ALA A 138 -21.03 8.58 -8.47
CA ALA A 138 -20.64 7.79 -9.64
C ALA A 138 -19.79 8.58 -10.66
N ARG A 139 -19.72 9.92 -10.58
CA ARG A 139 -18.83 10.71 -11.45
C ARG A 139 -17.35 10.39 -11.25
N TYR A 140 -16.97 9.95 -10.05
CA TYR A 140 -15.59 9.66 -9.66
C TYR A 140 -15.15 8.23 -10.03
N THR A 141 -16.08 7.30 -10.30
CA THR A 141 -15.83 5.89 -10.63
C THR A 141 -14.89 5.69 -11.82
N LYS A 142 -15.09 6.46 -12.91
CA LYS A 142 -14.26 6.37 -14.13
C LYS A 142 -12.90 7.08 -13.98
N PRO A 143 -12.82 8.34 -13.48
CA PRO A 143 -11.55 8.97 -13.14
C PRO A 143 -10.67 8.12 -12.22
N PHE A 144 -11.23 7.49 -11.19
CA PHE A 144 -10.48 6.62 -10.28
C PHE A 144 -9.97 5.36 -10.98
N THR A 145 -10.79 4.66 -11.78
CA THR A 145 -10.32 3.48 -12.53
C THR A 145 -9.25 3.84 -13.59
N ASP A 146 -9.32 5.03 -14.19
CA ASP A 146 -8.28 5.54 -15.08
C ASP A 146 -6.98 5.87 -14.34
N TYR A 147 -7.07 6.48 -13.16
CA TYR A 147 -5.93 6.77 -12.27
C TYR A 147 -5.22 5.49 -11.84
N MET A 148 -5.98 4.53 -11.29
CA MET A 148 -5.46 3.24 -10.81
C MET A 148 -4.82 2.37 -11.89
N THR A 149 -5.25 2.54 -13.15
CA THR A 149 -4.69 1.83 -14.32
C THR A 149 -3.39 2.47 -14.82
N ARG A 150 -3.34 3.80 -14.94
CA ARG A 150 -2.18 4.51 -15.53
C ARG A 150 -1.03 4.74 -14.54
N ASN A 151 -1.32 4.78 -13.24
CA ASN A 151 -0.37 5.21 -12.19
C ASN A 151 0.00 4.04 -11.23
N PRO A 152 0.62 2.95 -11.72
CA PRO A 152 0.79 1.74 -10.93
C PRO A 152 1.80 1.91 -9.78
N THR A 153 2.96 2.52 -10.03
CA THR A 153 3.99 2.68 -8.98
C THR A 153 3.72 3.90 -8.11
N ILE A 154 4.46 4.06 -7.00
CA ILE A 154 4.31 5.25 -6.16
C ILE A 154 4.70 6.54 -6.91
N PHE A 155 5.83 6.52 -7.62
CA PHE A 155 6.34 7.68 -8.36
C PHE A 155 5.34 8.20 -9.41
N HIS A 156 4.63 7.31 -10.13
CA HIS A 156 3.59 7.70 -11.09
C HIS A 156 2.32 8.25 -10.41
N ALA A 157 2.02 7.80 -9.19
CA ALA A 157 0.87 8.32 -8.45
C ALA A 157 1.13 9.74 -7.95
N VAL A 158 2.32 10.00 -7.42
CA VAL A 158 2.75 11.35 -7.00
C VAL A 158 2.88 12.31 -8.18
N ASP A 159 3.52 11.90 -9.28
CA ASP A 159 3.62 12.71 -10.51
C ASP A 159 2.24 13.08 -11.08
N ALA A 160 1.31 12.13 -11.11
CA ALA A 160 -0.05 12.42 -11.56
C ALA A 160 -0.80 13.39 -10.60
N VAL A 161 -0.68 13.20 -9.29
CA VAL A 161 -1.24 14.12 -8.28
C VAL A 161 -0.65 15.53 -8.44
N ALA A 162 0.67 15.63 -8.60
CA ALA A 162 1.36 16.90 -8.85
C ALA A 162 0.85 17.61 -10.11
N GLN A 163 0.66 16.88 -11.21
CA GLN A 163 0.12 17.43 -12.46
C GLN A 163 -1.34 17.90 -12.33
N ASP A 164 -2.19 17.23 -11.54
CA ASP A 164 -3.57 17.69 -11.29
C ASP A 164 -3.65 18.90 -10.36
N LEU A 165 -2.73 19.00 -9.40
CA LEU A 165 -2.53 20.20 -8.58
C LEU A 165 -2.06 21.40 -9.42
N GLU A 166 -1.10 21.19 -10.33
CA GLU A 166 -0.62 22.24 -11.24
C GLU A 166 -1.71 22.72 -12.23
N LYS A 167 -2.57 21.82 -12.73
CA LYS A 167 -3.74 22.19 -13.56
C LYS A 167 -4.72 23.10 -12.83
N ASP A 168 -4.90 22.89 -11.52
CA ASP A 168 -5.73 23.75 -10.65
C ASP A 168 -4.96 24.99 -10.12
N GLY A 169 -3.71 25.20 -10.53
CA GLY A 169 -2.92 26.38 -10.20
C GLY A 169 -2.20 26.35 -8.86
N TYR A 170 -1.95 25.16 -8.29
CA TYR A 170 -1.03 25.02 -7.15
C TYR A 170 0.42 25.25 -7.62
N LYS A 171 1.19 26.06 -6.87
CA LYS A 171 2.61 26.29 -7.14
C LYS A 171 3.47 25.21 -6.47
N LYS A 172 4.30 24.50 -7.26
CA LYS A 172 5.33 23.61 -6.72
C LYS A 172 6.36 24.40 -5.90
N LEU A 173 6.66 23.89 -4.70
CA LEU A 173 7.71 24.40 -3.81
C LEU A 173 8.81 23.35 -3.66
N SER A 174 10.02 23.83 -3.40
CA SER A 174 11.21 23.02 -3.13
C SER A 174 11.51 23.08 -1.63
N GLU A 175 11.77 21.94 -0.99
CA GLU A 175 12.19 21.90 0.42
C GLU A 175 13.52 22.65 0.67
N ARG A 176 14.34 22.82 -0.38
CA ARG A 176 15.71 23.33 -0.29
C ARG A 176 15.83 24.85 -0.35
N ASP A 177 14.78 25.53 -0.80
CA ASP A 177 14.76 26.96 -1.06
C ASP A 177 13.91 27.67 0.00
N SER A 178 14.13 28.98 0.20
CA SER A 178 13.19 29.83 0.96
C SER A 178 11.82 29.84 0.28
N TRP A 179 10.76 29.97 1.05
CA TRP A 179 9.40 30.08 0.53
C TRP A 179 8.93 31.54 0.56
N GLU A 180 7.98 31.84 -0.31
CA GLU A 180 7.18 33.06 -0.30
C GLU A 180 5.73 32.60 -0.38
N LEU A 181 5.01 32.64 0.75
CA LEU A 181 3.60 32.22 0.83
C LEU A 181 2.68 33.42 1.02
N LYS A 182 1.40 33.22 0.73
CA LYS A 182 0.37 34.27 0.73
C LYS A 182 -0.96 33.65 1.14
N ALA A 183 -1.76 34.40 1.88
CA ALA A 183 -3.17 34.08 2.07
C ALA A 183 -3.89 34.02 0.69
N GLY A 184 -4.83 33.10 0.53
CA GLY A 184 -5.41 32.72 -0.77
C GLY A 184 -4.49 31.90 -1.68
N GLY A 185 -3.24 31.65 -1.27
CA GLY A 185 -2.25 30.92 -2.07
C GLY A 185 -2.39 29.40 -1.96
N LYS A 186 -2.15 28.71 -3.09
CA LYS A 186 -2.17 27.25 -3.22
C LYS A 186 -0.79 26.72 -3.60
N TYR A 187 -0.27 25.76 -2.83
CA TYR A 187 1.12 25.29 -2.92
C TYR A 187 1.22 23.79 -2.70
N TYR A 188 2.24 23.14 -3.26
CA TYR A 188 2.55 21.75 -2.92
C TYR A 188 4.05 21.49 -2.85
N VAL A 189 4.44 20.50 -2.05
CA VAL A 189 5.83 20.10 -1.80
C VAL A 189 5.96 18.60 -2.04
N GLU A 190 7.00 18.19 -2.75
CA GLU A 190 7.36 16.77 -2.89
C GLU A 190 8.58 16.45 -2.03
N ARG A 191 8.53 15.29 -1.37
CA ARG A 191 9.70 14.66 -0.74
C ARG A 191 9.96 13.32 -1.41
N ASN A 192 11.22 13.08 -1.78
CA ASN A 192 11.67 11.93 -2.58
C ASN A 192 11.01 11.78 -3.98
N GLY A 193 9.99 12.57 -4.35
CA GLY A 193 9.13 12.28 -5.50
C GLY A 193 8.22 11.06 -5.26
N SER A 194 8.09 10.61 -4.01
CA SER A 194 7.26 9.48 -3.59
C SER A 194 6.30 9.84 -2.44
N SER A 195 6.45 11.02 -1.85
CA SER A 195 5.49 11.61 -0.91
C SER A 195 5.24 13.07 -1.25
N LEU A 196 4.05 13.56 -0.95
CA LEU A 196 3.59 14.89 -1.36
C LEU A 196 2.71 15.52 -0.28
N ILE A 197 2.91 16.81 0.00
CA ILE A 197 2.01 17.61 0.84
C ILE A 197 1.52 18.79 0.01
N ALA A 198 0.21 18.82 -0.24
CA ALA A 198 -0.49 19.92 -0.91
C ALA A 198 -1.27 20.73 0.12
N PHE A 199 -1.22 22.06 0.03
CA PHE A 199 -1.94 22.94 0.93
C PHE A 199 -2.45 24.22 0.25
N ALA A 200 -3.61 24.68 0.72
CA ALA A 200 -4.19 25.95 0.36
C ALA A 200 -4.41 26.79 1.63
N ILE A 201 -4.00 28.05 1.59
CA ILE A 201 -4.06 28.97 2.73
C ILE A 201 -5.30 29.84 2.55
N GLY A 202 -6.24 29.84 3.51
CA GLY A 202 -7.43 30.71 3.44
C GLY A 202 -7.07 32.20 3.46
N ASP A 203 -7.90 33.03 2.83
CA ASP A 203 -7.65 34.47 2.66
C ASP A 203 -7.54 35.22 4.01
N ASN A 204 -8.14 34.68 5.07
CA ASN A 204 -8.15 35.25 6.41
C ASN A 204 -7.20 34.50 7.38
N TYR A 205 -6.21 33.75 6.85
CA TYR A 205 -5.23 33.05 7.67
C TYR A 205 -4.32 34.01 8.44
N ALA A 206 -4.09 33.71 9.72
CA ALA A 206 -3.15 34.41 10.59
C ALA A 206 -2.35 33.42 11.45
N SER A 207 -1.10 33.77 11.78
CA SER A 207 -0.17 32.88 12.48
C SER A 207 -0.68 32.48 13.89
N GLY A 208 -0.96 31.19 14.06
CA GLY A 208 -1.64 30.62 15.22
C GLY A 208 -3.04 30.05 14.94
N ASN A 209 -3.64 30.35 13.78
CA ASN A 209 -4.80 29.61 13.26
C ASN A 209 -4.39 28.19 12.86
N GLY A 210 -5.35 27.27 12.79
CA GLY A 210 -5.10 25.85 12.54
C GLY A 210 -5.04 25.45 11.07
N ALA A 211 -4.99 24.14 10.88
CA ALA A 211 -5.19 23.46 9.62
C ALA A 211 -6.27 22.36 9.72
N ALA A 212 -7.08 22.22 8.67
CA ALA A 212 -7.82 21.00 8.38
C ALA A 212 -6.92 20.10 7.52
N ILE A 213 -6.46 18.98 8.09
CA ILE A 213 -5.47 18.10 7.47
C ILE A 213 -6.09 16.74 7.17
N LEU A 214 -6.00 16.28 5.92
CA LEU A 214 -6.16 14.88 5.54
C LEU A 214 -4.77 14.26 5.41
N ALA A 215 -4.57 13.06 5.95
CA ALA A 215 -3.28 12.36 5.85
C ALA A 215 -3.47 10.87 5.59
N GLY A 216 -2.91 10.37 4.50
CA GLY A 216 -2.94 8.95 4.11
C GLY A 216 -1.61 8.52 3.48
N HIS A 217 -1.59 7.37 2.82
CA HIS A 217 -0.38 6.88 2.16
C HIS A 217 -0.61 6.47 0.70
N ILE A 218 0.46 6.48 -0.10
CA ILE A 218 0.40 6.33 -1.57
C ILE A 218 1.38 5.29 -2.11
N ASP A 219 2.17 4.67 -1.21
CA ASP A 219 2.78 3.36 -1.43
C ASP A 219 1.72 2.24 -1.39
N ALA A 220 2.14 1.03 -1.77
CA ALA A 220 1.31 -0.18 -1.78
C ALA A 220 2.19 -1.43 -1.88
N LEU A 221 1.68 -2.59 -1.47
CA LEU A 221 2.29 -3.90 -1.76
C LEU A 221 2.76 -4.05 -3.21
N THR A 222 4.07 -4.31 -3.38
CA THR A 222 4.71 -4.42 -4.68
C THR A 222 5.94 -5.34 -4.63
N ALA A 223 6.45 -5.77 -5.78
CA ALA A 223 7.74 -6.47 -5.87
C ALA A 223 8.79 -5.50 -6.44
N LYS A 224 9.62 -4.92 -5.56
CA LYS A 224 10.69 -3.97 -5.92
C LYS A 224 11.90 -4.76 -6.47
N LEU A 225 12.55 -4.25 -7.51
CA LEU A 225 13.76 -4.89 -8.05
C LEU A 225 14.92 -4.82 -7.06
N LYS A 226 15.75 -5.87 -7.02
CA LYS A 226 16.99 -5.87 -6.22
C LYS A 226 18.03 -4.92 -6.84
N PRO A 227 18.92 -4.30 -6.03
CA PRO A 227 20.02 -3.46 -6.53
C PRO A 227 20.92 -4.16 -7.56
N ILE A 228 21.03 -5.48 -7.47
CA ILE A 228 21.52 -6.36 -8.54
C ILE A 228 20.36 -7.28 -8.90
N SER A 229 19.62 -6.94 -9.97
CA SER A 229 18.46 -7.74 -10.42
C SER A 229 18.81 -8.80 -11.46
N LYS A 230 20.07 -8.83 -11.94
CA LYS A 230 20.59 -9.84 -12.87
C LYS A 230 20.79 -11.18 -12.16
N LEU A 231 20.02 -12.19 -12.55
CA LEU A 231 20.22 -13.58 -12.15
C LEU A 231 20.93 -14.38 -13.26
N ARG A 232 21.50 -15.54 -12.90
CA ARG A 232 21.94 -16.52 -13.88
C ARG A 232 20.73 -17.14 -14.58
N ASN A 233 20.85 -17.42 -15.87
CA ASN A 233 19.92 -18.25 -16.62
C ASN A 233 19.79 -19.63 -15.95
N LYS A 234 18.59 -20.21 -15.97
CA LYS A 234 18.31 -21.57 -15.48
C LYS A 234 17.43 -22.30 -16.50
N SER A 235 17.95 -23.36 -17.11
CA SER A 235 17.19 -24.29 -17.96
C SER A 235 16.40 -23.60 -19.08
N GLY A 236 17.02 -22.66 -19.78
CA GLY A 236 16.39 -21.87 -20.83
C GLY A 236 15.65 -20.59 -20.39
N TYR A 237 15.56 -20.27 -19.10
CA TYR A 237 14.78 -19.14 -18.57
C TYR A 237 15.62 -18.00 -18.00
N VAL A 238 15.32 -16.78 -18.46
CA VAL A 238 15.81 -15.52 -17.87
C VAL A 238 14.91 -15.12 -16.70
N GLN A 239 15.47 -15.11 -15.49
CA GLN A 239 14.78 -14.72 -14.27
C GLN A 239 15.15 -13.30 -13.80
N LEU A 240 14.22 -12.62 -13.13
CA LEU A 240 14.40 -11.27 -12.59
C LEU A 240 14.55 -11.28 -11.06
N GLY A 241 15.64 -10.69 -10.56
CA GLY A 241 15.89 -10.56 -9.12
C GLY A 241 15.03 -9.46 -8.49
N VAL A 242 13.97 -9.87 -7.78
CA VAL A 242 13.06 -8.98 -7.03
C VAL A 242 13.08 -9.28 -5.53
N ALA A 243 12.52 -8.37 -4.74
CA ALA A 243 12.24 -8.53 -3.32
C ALA A 243 10.79 -8.09 -3.00
N PRO A 244 10.08 -8.75 -2.07
CA PRO A 244 8.74 -8.34 -1.67
C PRO A 244 8.79 -7.09 -0.79
N TYR A 245 8.06 -6.05 -1.17
CA TYR A 245 7.72 -4.92 -0.32
C TYR A 245 6.44 -5.23 0.47
N ALA A 246 6.34 -4.80 1.73
CA ALA A 246 5.12 -4.93 2.55
C ALA A 246 4.49 -6.34 2.64
N GLY A 247 5.28 -7.40 2.48
CA GLY A 247 4.76 -8.78 2.49
C GLY A 247 4.13 -9.27 1.18
N ALA A 248 4.24 -8.49 0.09
CA ALA A 248 3.93 -8.88 -1.30
C ALA A 248 4.64 -10.17 -1.74
N LEU A 249 4.36 -10.64 -2.97
CA LEU A 249 4.56 -12.04 -3.34
C LEU A 249 3.78 -12.95 -2.37
N SER A 250 2.48 -12.69 -2.25
CA SER A 250 1.49 -13.56 -1.61
C SER A 250 0.85 -14.47 -2.67
N ASP A 251 -0.02 -15.42 -2.28
CA ASP A 251 -0.61 -16.35 -3.25
C ASP A 251 -1.50 -15.67 -4.32
N THR A 252 -1.86 -14.40 -4.14
CA THR A 252 -2.56 -13.59 -5.15
C THR A 252 -1.67 -13.19 -6.34
N TRP A 253 -0.34 -13.23 -6.17
CA TRP A 253 0.67 -12.87 -7.16
C TRP A 253 1.01 -13.98 -8.16
N TRP A 254 0.60 -15.23 -7.89
CA TRP A 254 0.79 -16.34 -8.80
C TRP A 254 0.04 -16.15 -10.11
N ASP A 255 0.68 -16.54 -11.22
CA ASP A 255 0.15 -16.55 -12.58
C ASP A 255 -0.45 -15.22 -13.08
N ARG A 256 -0.02 -14.11 -12.46
CA ARG A 256 -0.30 -12.73 -12.88
C ARG A 256 0.60 -12.30 -14.02
N ASP A 257 0.03 -11.48 -14.91
CA ASP A 257 0.74 -10.85 -16.02
C ASP A 257 1.33 -9.51 -15.53
N LEU A 258 2.62 -9.52 -15.18
CA LEU A 258 3.28 -8.42 -14.47
C LEU A 258 4.00 -7.46 -15.43
N GLY A 259 3.65 -6.19 -15.34
CA GLY A 259 4.36 -5.07 -15.97
C GLY A 259 5.48 -4.58 -15.07
N ILE A 260 6.28 -3.64 -15.57
CA ILE A 260 7.33 -2.96 -14.79
C ILE A 260 7.30 -1.45 -15.02
N GLY A 261 7.64 -0.71 -13.99
CA GLY A 261 7.85 0.73 -14.07
C GLY A 261 8.45 1.28 -12.79
N GLY A 262 8.65 2.59 -12.74
CA GLY A 262 9.18 3.30 -11.58
C GLY A 262 10.01 4.51 -12.02
N ARG A 263 11.08 4.82 -11.27
CA ARG A 263 11.99 5.91 -11.60
C ARG A 263 13.37 5.42 -12.04
N VAL A 264 14.00 6.17 -12.93
CA VAL A 264 15.38 5.99 -13.39
C VAL A 264 16.14 7.30 -13.18
N LEU A 265 17.35 7.21 -12.61
CA LEU A 265 18.24 8.34 -12.43
C LEU A 265 19.26 8.37 -13.56
N VAL A 266 19.29 9.45 -14.34
CA VAL A 266 20.06 9.57 -15.59
C VAL A 266 20.99 10.77 -15.52
N LYS A 267 22.22 10.63 -15.99
CA LYS A 267 23.22 11.70 -16.07
C LYS A 267 23.09 12.45 -17.40
N GLU A 268 22.36 13.57 -17.38
CA GLU A 268 22.12 14.41 -18.57
C GLU A 268 22.74 15.81 -18.38
N ASN A 269 23.46 16.29 -19.40
CA ASN A 269 24.08 17.64 -19.41
C ASN A 269 24.90 17.98 -18.15
N GLY A 270 25.62 16.98 -17.61
CA GLY A 270 26.44 17.11 -16.39
C GLY A 270 25.69 17.07 -15.06
N LYS A 271 24.35 16.96 -15.08
CA LYS A 271 23.48 16.83 -13.90
C LYS A 271 22.93 15.41 -13.79
N ILE A 272 22.37 15.05 -12.64
CA ILE A 272 21.52 13.86 -12.50
C ILE A 272 20.06 14.34 -12.55
N VAL A 273 19.24 13.71 -13.39
CA VAL A 273 17.80 13.95 -13.52
C VAL A 273 17.03 12.67 -13.25
N THR A 274 15.78 12.80 -12.81
CA THR A 274 14.85 11.68 -12.65
C THR A 274 13.95 11.60 -13.88
N LYS A 275 13.81 10.40 -14.46
CA LYS A 275 12.77 10.08 -15.45
C LYS A 275 11.87 8.98 -14.90
N LEU A 276 10.57 9.02 -15.23
CA LEU A 276 9.65 7.91 -14.96
C LEU A 276 9.56 7.00 -16.18
N VAL A 277 9.47 5.69 -15.96
CA VAL A 277 9.32 4.67 -17.01
C VAL A 277 8.20 3.70 -16.61
N LYS A 278 7.37 3.30 -17.58
CA LYS A 278 6.31 2.31 -17.37
C LYS A 278 6.08 1.56 -18.68
N LEU A 279 6.46 0.28 -18.74
CA LEU A 279 6.27 -0.52 -19.94
C LEU A 279 4.79 -0.93 -20.06
N ASP A 280 4.22 -0.76 -21.26
CA ASP A 280 2.78 -0.92 -21.53
C ASP A 280 2.33 -2.37 -21.79
N TRP A 281 3.21 -3.34 -21.62
CA TRP A 281 2.90 -4.77 -21.74
C TRP A 281 3.45 -5.56 -20.54
N PRO A 282 2.88 -6.74 -20.21
CA PRO A 282 3.43 -7.60 -19.19
C PRO A 282 4.79 -8.16 -19.63
N ILE A 283 5.82 -7.85 -18.85
CA ILE A 283 7.21 -8.26 -19.10
C ILE A 283 7.61 -9.51 -18.32
N ALA A 284 6.84 -9.86 -17.29
CA ALA A 284 7.18 -10.94 -16.37
C ALA A 284 5.94 -11.69 -15.85
N ARG A 285 6.16 -12.91 -15.36
CA ARG A 285 5.15 -13.74 -14.69
C ARG A 285 5.79 -14.62 -13.62
N ILE A 286 5.03 -14.94 -12.58
CA ILE A 286 5.43 -15.89 -11.53
C ILE A 286 4.56 -17.14 -11.67
N PRO A 287 5.00 -18.18 -12.40
CA PRO A 287 4.17 -19.34 -12.72
C PRO A 287 4.01 -20.28 -11.52
N THR A 288 2.81 -20.81 -11.28
CA THR A 288 2.63 -21.93 -10.34
C THR A 288 3.34 -23.19 -10.82
N LEU A 289 3.75 -24.04 -9.87
CA LEU A 289 4.08 -25.43 -10.18
C LEU A 289 2.76 -26.22 -10.29
N ALA A 290 2.57 -26.97 -11.37
CA ALA A 290 1.31 -27.68 -11.60
C ALA A 290 1.01 -28.71 -10.49
N PRO A 291 -0.26 -28.87 -10.05
CA PRO A 291 -0.62 -29.73 -8.92
C PRO A 291 -0.29 -31.22 -9.14
N HIS A 292 -0.08 -31.64 -10.39
CA HIS A 292 0.42 -32.97 -10.77
C HIS A 292 1.79 -33.33 -10.16
N PHE A 293 2.60 -32.33 -9.78
CA PHE A 293 3.86 -32.55 -9.04
C PHE A 293 3.67 -32.83 -7.54
N GLY A 294 2.41 -32.92 -7.07
CA GLY A 294 2.07 -33.37 -5.72
C GLY A 294 2.62 -32.45 -4.64
N ALA A 295 3.35 -33.03 -3.67
CA ALA A 295 3.84 -32.31 -2.50
C ALA A 295 4.74 -31.10 -2.82
N ALA A 296 5.42 -31.09 -3.98
CA ALA A 296 6.25 -29.95 -4.41
C ALA A 296 5.41 -28.74 -4.86
N ALA A 297 4.16 -28.95 -5.27
CA ALA A 297 3.22 -27.93 -5.69
C ALA A 297 2.35 -27.37 -4.53
N ASN A 298 2.66 -27.75 -3.29
CA ASN A 298 2.00 -27.24 -2.09
C ASN A 298 2.90 -26.25 -1.35
N GLY A 299 2.35 -25.12 -0.93
CA GLY A 299 3.06 -24.11 -0.14
C GLY A 299 3.31 -24.53 1.33
N PRO A 300 3.99 -23.67 2.12
CA PRO A 300 4.42 -22.32 1.79
C PRO A 300 5.64 -22.29 0.84
N PHE A 301 5.57 -21.45 -0.18
CA PHE A 301 6.63 -21.31 -1.18
C PHE A 301 7.71 -20.32 -0.73
N ASN A 302 8.96 -20.59 -1.11
CA ASN A 302 10.08 -19.71 -0.82
C ASN A 302 10.09 -18.48 -1.76
N LYS A 303 9.98 -17.28 -1.18
CA LYS A 303 9.94 -16.02 -1.93
C LYS A 303 11.23 -15.68 -2.70
N GLU A 304 12.38 -16.24 -2.31
CA GLU A 304 13.68 -16.02 -2.94
C GLU A 304 13.97 -16.99 -4.10
N THR A 305 13.44 -18.23 -4.04
CA THR A 305 13.83 -19.30 -4.98
C THR A 305 12.68 -19.91 -5.78
N GLN A 306 11.42 -19.75 -5.34
CA GLN A 306 10.23 -20.29 -6.02
C GLN A 306 9.32 -19.18 -6.58
N MET A 307 9.16 -18.05 -5.87
CA MET A 307 8.35 -16.91 -6.34
C MET A 307 9.15 -15.91 -7.22
N VAL A 308 10.07 -16.43 -8.04
CA VAL A 308 10.98 -15.60 -8.84
C VAL A 308 10.38 -15.38 -10.24
N PRO A 309 10.13 -14.12 -10.66
CA PRO A 309 9.55 -13.85 -11.98
C PRO A 309 10.46 -14.33 -13.12
N ILE A 310 9.86 -15.00 -14.11
CA ILE A 310 10.48 -15.22 -15.43
C ILE A 310 10.16 -14.02 -16.31
N MET A 311 11.14 -13.56 -17.10
CA MET A 311 11.04 -12.37 -17.98
C MET A 311 11.49 -12.63 -19.42
N GLY A 312 11.74 -13.89 -19.79
CA GLY A 312 12.09 -14.28 -21.16
C GLY A 312 12.75 -15.65 -21.24
N LEU A 313 12.93 -16.12 -22.48
CA LEU A 313 13.65 -17.33 -22.82
C LEU A 313 15.04 -17.00 -23.39
N ASP A 314 16.00 -17.90 -23.15
CA ASP A 314 17.38 -17.89 -23.64
C ASP A 314 17.92 -19.33 -23.55
N ASN A 315 17.95 -20.07 -24.66
CA ASN A 315 18.37 -21.48 -24.69
C ASN A 315 19.84 -21.65 -25.13
N SER A 316 20.72 -20.69 -24.81
CA SER A 316 22.14 -20.75 -25.20
C SER A 316 22.92 -21.91 -24.54
N ASP A 317 22.36 -22.51 -23.48
CA ASP A 317 22.83 -23.72 -22.81
C ASP A 317 22.55 -25.01 -23.61
N MET A 318 21.50 -25.03 -24.43
CA MET A 318 21.07 -26.16 -25.26
C MET A 318 21.94 -26.37 -26.52
N GLY A 319 23.26 -26.40 -26.34
CA GLY A 319 24.23 -26.61 -27.42
C GLY A 319 25.69 -26.64 -27.00
N SER A 320 26.04 -26.24 -25.77
CA SER A 320 27.42 -26.24 -25.26
C SER A 320 27.89 -27.65 -24.92
N SER A 321 28.38 -28.39 -25.91
CA SER A 321 28.91 -29.75 -25.78
C SER A 321 30.29 -29.77 -25.10
N SER A 322 30.28 -29.63 -23.77
CA SER A 322 31.32 -30.13 -22.83
C SER A 322 32.79 -29.78 -23.11
N ASN A 323 33.08 -28.67 -23.78
CA ASN A 323 34.43 -28.08 -23.79
C ASN A 323 34.56 -27.11 -22.61
N ASN A 324 35.14 -27.60 -21.51
CA ASN A 324 35.56 -26.78 -20.38
C ASN A 324 36.83 -25.99 -20.71
N GLU A 325 36.71 -25.04 -21.65
CA GLU A 325 37.52 -23.83 -21.56
C GLU A 325 36.69 -22.81 -20.79
N GLU A 326 37.29 -22.12 -19.82
CA GLU A 326 36.71 -20.92 -19.21
C GLU A 326 36.84 -19.76 -20.21
N GLY A 327 36.23 -19.95 -21.38
CA GLY A 327 36.19 -18.99 -22.47
C GLY A 327 35.39 -17.78 -22.02
N ASP A 328 36.12 -16.73 -21.60
CA ASP A 328 35.66 -15.40 -21.22
C ASP A 328 34.79 -14.80 -22.33
N SER A 329 33.54 -15.25 -22.34
CA SER A 329 32.47 -14.79 -23.21
C SER A 329 32.11 -13.41 -22.67
N LYS A 330 32.84 -12.39 -23.14
CA LYS A 330 32.74 -10.99 -22.74
C LYS A 330 31.35 -10.45 -23.04
N ALA A 331 30.39 -10.84 -22.20
CA ALA A 331 29.00 -10.45 -22.25
C ALA A 331 28.96 -8.93 -22.20
N SER A 332 28.50 -8.32 -23.30
CA SER A 332 28.68 -6.89 -23.57
C SER A 332 28.20 -6.05 -22.40
N VAL A 333 29.15 -5.56 -21.60
CA VAL A 333 28.85 -4.91 -20.33
C VAL A 333 28.25 -3.54 -20.65
N LEU A 334 26.92 -3.45 -20.63
CA LEU A 334 26.22 -2.20 -20.94
C LEU A 334 26.66 -1.11 -19.94
N GLY A 335 27.09 0.03 -20.48
CA GLY A 335 27.68 1.14 -19.72
C GLY A 335 29.16 0.99 -19.39
N GLY A 336 29.78 -0.16 -19.70
CA GLY A 336 31.17 -0.47 -19.36
C GLY A 336 31.35 -1.14 -18.00
N GLU A 337 32.58 -1.56 -17.71
CA GLU A 337 32.92 -2.20 -16.43
C GLU A 337 32.66 -1.27 -15.25
N GLY A 338 32.03 -1.79 -14.19
CA GLY A 338 31.65 -1.02 -13.00
C GLY A 338 30.41 -0.13 -13.14
N ALA A 339 29.83 0.01 -14.33
CA ALA A 339 28.57 0.76 -14.51
C ALA A 339 27.38 0.07 -13.83
N PHE A 340 26.39 0.84 -13.39
CA PHE A 340 25.17 0.30 -12.78
C PHE A 340 24.44 -0.67 -13.72
N THR A 341 24.38 -0.36 -15.02
CA THR A 341 23.76 -1.20 -16.05
C THR A 341 24.44 -2.56 -16.25
N ALA A 342 25.69 -2.75 -15.79
CA ALA A 342 26.38 -4.04 -15.81
C ALA A 342 25.70 -5.08 -14.90
N THR A 343 25.12 -4.64 -13.78
CA THR A 343 24.54 -5.48 -12.73
C THR A 343 23.06 -5.79 -12.94
N GLN A 344 22.48 -5.34 -14.05
CA GLN A 344 21.08 -5.51 -14.42
C GLN A 344 20.92 -6.48 -15.62
N PRO A 345 19.72 -7.05 -15.86
CA PRO A 345 19.45 -7.85 -17.04
C PRO A 345 19.60 -7.01 -18.32
N GLU A 346 20.46 -7.45 -19.24
CA GLU A 346 20.83 -6.71 -20.45
C GLU A 346 19.60 -6.31 -21.30
N ARG A 347 18.66 -7.26 -21.45
CA ARG A 347 17.39 -7.04 -22.17
C ARG A 347 16.51 -5.99 -21.50
N LEU A 348 16.49 -5.92 -20.17
CA LEU A 348 15.70 -4.93 -19.43
C LEU A 348 16.32 -3.52 -19.57
N VAL A 349 17.64 -3.41 -19.46
CA VAL A 349 18.37 -2.15 -19.69
C VAL A 349 18.09 -1.61 -21.09
N LYS A 350 18.21 -2.44 -22.13
CA LYS A 350 17.95 -2.03 -23.53
C LYS A 350 16.53 -1.49 -23.72
N VAL A 351 15.52 -2.20 -23.20
CA VAL A 351 14.11 -1.77 -23.33
C VAL A 351 13.83 -0.48 -22.57
N ILE A 352 14.25 -0.37 -21.30
CA ILE A 352 14.06 0.86 -20.50
C ILE A 352 14.81 2.06 -21.11
N SER A 353 16.00 1.83 -21.67
CA SER A 353 16.76 2.89 -22.33
C SER A 353 16.06 3.35 -23.61
N SER A 354 15.51 2.42 -24.40
CA SER A 354 14.72 2.74 -25.60
C SER A 354 13.47 3.55 -25.27
N GLU A 355 12.74 3.19 -24.21
CA GLU A 355 11.54 3.90 -23.75
C GLU A 355 11.86 5.33 -23.30
N LEU A 356 13.02 5.54 -22.68
CA LEU A 356 13.46 6.85 -22.14
C LEU A 356 14.31 7.70 -23.11
N GLY A 357 14.52 7.23 -24.35
CA GLY A 357 15.38 7.88 -25.35
C GLY A 357 16.86 7.91 -25.01
N ILE A 358 17.32 7.00 -24.14
CA ILE A 358 18.71 6.93 -23.63
C ILE A 358 19.55 6.07 -24.58
N THR A 359 20.60 6.64 -25.17
CA THR A 359 21.54 5.93 -26.05
C THR A 359 22.84 5.52 -25.35
N ASP A 360 23.29 6.29 -24.35
CA ASP A 360 24.43 5.97 -23.50
C ASP A 360 23.99 5.25 -22.22
N TYR A 361 24.17 3.94 -22.19
CA TYR A 361 23.85 3.12 -21.00
C TYR A 361 24.67 3.50 -19.76
N SER A 362 25.86 4.11 -19.91
CA SER A 362 26.67 4.56 -18.77
C SER A 362 26.09 5.79 -18.06
N SER A 363 25.16 6.49 -18.72
CA SER A 363 24.44 7.62 -18.12
C SER A 363 23.41 7.19 -17.06
N ILE A 364 22.95 5.93 -17.07
CA ILE A 364 21.99 5.43 -16.07
C ILE A 364 22.74 5.17 -14.76
N VAL A 365 22.47 6.01 -13.76
CA VAL A 365 23.14 6.01 -12.45
C VAL A 365 22.54 4.95 -11.52
N ASN A 366 21.21 4.85 -11.50
CA ASN A 366 20.45 3.88 -10.68
C ASN A 366 18.98 3.84 -11.14
N TRP A 367 18.19 2.89 -10.63
CA TRP A 367 16.73 2.91 -10.76
C TRP A 367 16.03 2.37 -9.50
N GLU A 368 14.76 2.74 -9.32
CA GLU A 368 13.84 2.10 -8.37
C GLU A 368 12.60 1.70 -9.17
N LEU A 369 12.48 0.38 -9.39
CA LEU A 369 11.46 -0.22 -10.25
C LEU A 369 10.64 -1.26 -9.49
N GLU A 370 9.38 -1.36 -9.87
CA GLU A 370 8.31 -2.11 -9.25
C GLU A 370 7.61 -3.00 -10.30
N LEU A 371 7.32 -4.25 -9.95
CA LEU A 371 6.42 -5.09 -10.73
C LEU A 371 4.97 -4.95 -10.25
N PHE A 372 4.02 -4.90 -11.19
CA PHE A 372 2.61 -4.69 -10.91
C PHE A 372 1.69 -5.51 -11.83
N ASP A 373 0.50 -5.90 -11.35
CA ASP A 373 -0.55 -6.47 -12.20
C ASP A 373 -0.96 -5.46 -13.29
N THR A 374 -0.87 -5.89 -14.56
CA THR A 374 -1.25 -5.11 -15.75
C THR A 374 -2.76 -5.07 -15.98
N GLN A 375 -3.53 -5.98 -15.39
CA GLN A 375 -4.97 -6.09 -15.60
C GLN A 375 -5.69 -4.77 -15.19
N PRO A 376 -6.27 -4.00 -16.14
CA PRO A 376 -6.79 -2.66 -15.86
C PRO A 376 -7.84 -2.61 -14.75
N ALA A 377 -7.85 -1.52 -13.98
CA ALA A 377 -8.90 -1.25 -13.01
C ALA A 377 -10.24 -1.03 -13.72
N GLN A 378 -11.31 -1.65 -13.23
CA GLN A 378 -12.59 -1.67 -13.95
C GLN A 378 -13.78 -1.89 -13.01
N THR A 379 -14.99 -1.52 -13.47
CA THR A 379 -16.23 -1.84 -12.76
C THR A 379 -16.61 -3.31 -12.90
N GLY A 380 -17.17 -3.90 -11.85
CA GLY A 380 -17.57 -5.30 -11.77
C GLY A 380 -18.83 -5.53 -10.93
N GLY A 381 -19.30 -6.78 -10.87
CA GLY A 381 -20.66 -7.11 -10.43
C GLY A 381 -21.66 -7.00 -11.60
N LEU A 382 -22.87 -7.55 -11.41
CA LEU A 382 -23.90 -7.56 -12.48
C LEU A 382 -24.30 -6.14 -12.88
N ASP A 383 -24.61 -5.31 -11.88
CA ASP A 383 -25.02 -3.91 -12.05
C ASP A 383 -23.85 -2.92 -11.89
N ARG A 384 -22.60 -3.38 -12.08
CA ARG A 384 -21.35 -2.59 -12.01
C ARG A 384 -21.08 -1.93 -10.64
N GLU A 385 -21.62 -2.51 -9.58
CA GLU A 385 -21.57 -2.01 -8.19
C GLU A 385 -20.18 -2.00 -7.54
N PHE A 386 -19.20 -2.71 -8.10
CA PHE A 386 -17.85 -2.83 -7.56
C PHE A 386 -16.80 -2.18 -8.47
N ILE A 387 -15.63 -1.88 -7.92
CA ILE A 387 -14.39 -1.63 -8.66
C ILE A 387 -13.38 -2.71 -8.28
N PHE A 388 -12.84 -3.40 -9.30
CA PHE A 388 -11.73 -4.34 -9.14
C PHE A 388 -10.45 -3.69 -9.62
N ALA A 389 -9.46 -3.51 -8.73
CA ALA A 389 -8.19 -2.84 -9.02
C ALA A 389 -7.06 -3.40 -8.16
N GLY A 390 -5.81 -3.30 -8.62
CA GLY A 390 -4.64 -3.50 -7.76
C GLY A 390 -4.26 -2.22 -7.04
N ARG A 391 -3.67 -2.34 -5.84
CA ARG A 391 -3.13 -1.22 -5.04
C ARG A 391 -4.21 -0.24 -4.57
N ILE A 392 -5.36 -0.75 -4.14
CA ILE A 392 -6.44 0.08 -3.56
C ILE A 392 -5.95 0.72 -2.25
N ASP A 393 -5.22 -0.06 -1.44
CA ASP A 393 -4.28 0.41 -0.41
C ASP A 393 -3.23 1.40 -0.96
N ASP A 394 -3.04 2.57 -0.36
CA ASP A 394 -4.13 3.51 -0.01
C ASP A 394 -4.30 4.57 -1.11
N LYS A 395 -4.04 4.17 -2.36
CA LYS A 395 -4.33 5.02 -3.51
C LYS A 395 -5.82 5.39 -3.62
N LEU A 396 -6.71 4.71 -2.90
CA LEU A 396 -8.13 5.05 -2.75
C LEU A 396 -8.36 6.29 -1.85
N CYS A 397 -7.94 6.30 -0.57
CA CYS A 397 -8.19 7.47 0.28
C CYS A 397 -7.29 8.64 -0.11
N SER A 398 -6.01 8.40 -0.43
CA SER A 398 -5.10 9.42 -0.96
C SER A 398 -5.64 10.14 -2.20
N TRP A 399 -6.21 9.40 -3.18
CA TRP A 399 -6.80 10.04 -4.37
C TRP A 399 -8.06 10.83 -4.01
N ALA A 400 -8.95 10.27 -3.18
CA ALA A 400 -10.17 10.95 -2.75
C ALA A 400 -9.88 12.23 -1.94
N ALA A 401 -8.83 12.23 -1.11
CA ALA A 401 -8.39 13.39 -0.34
C ALA A 401 -7.86 14.51 -1.27
N ILE A 402 -7.05 14.18 -2.28
CA ILE A 402 -6.57 15.15 -3.27
C ILE A 402 -7.74 15.75 -4.07
N GLN A 403 -8.68 14.94 -4.55
CA GLN A 403 -9.86 15.45 -5.26
C GLN A 403 -10.73 16.35 -4.35
N ALA A 404 -10.89 15.99 -3.07
CA ALA A 404 -11.59 16.84 -2.10
C ALA A 404 -10.91 18.20 -1.87
N LEU A 405 -9.58 18.23 -1.82
CA LEU A 405 -8.80 19.47 -1.68
C LEU A 405 -8.97 20.37 -2.90
N LEU A 406 -8.83 19.82 -4.13
CA LEU A 406 -9.05 20.53 -5.38
C LEU A 406 -10.45 21.19 -5.41
N ASN A 407 -11.50 20.41 -5.14
CA ASN A 407 -12.88 20.89 -5.08
C ASN A 407 -13.08 22.05 -4.09
N SER A 408 -12.35 22.04 -2.97
CA SER A 408 -12.55 23.01 -1.88
C SER A 408 -12.09 24.42 -2.23
N SER A 409 -11.28 24.60 -3.29
CA SER A 409 -10.64 25.88 -3.66
C SER A 409 -11.59 27.09 -3.66
N ALA A 410 -12.85 26.92 -4.07
CA ALA A 410 -13.83 28.00 -4.18
C ALA A 410 -14.25 28.64 -2.83
N SER A 411 -14.00 27.98 -1.69
CA SER A 411 -14.41 28.46 -0.35
C SER A 411 -13.24 28.94 0.52
N LEU A 412 -12.05 29.15 -0.06
CA LEU A 412 -10.88 29.70 0.63
C LEU A 412 -11.06 31.16 1.07
N SER A 413 -11.82 31.96 0.30
CA SER A 413 -11.97 33.40 0.50
C SER A 413 -12.66 33.83 1.81
N THR A 414 -13.41 32.91 2.43
CA THR A 414 -14.04 33.10 3.74
C THR A 414 -13.34 32.37 4.88
N SER A 415 -12.32 31.55 4.60
CA SER A 415 -11.68 30.73 5.62
C SER A 415 -10.46 31.42 6.24
N SER A 416 -10.21 31.09 7.51
CA SER A 416 -9.04 31.48 8.30
C SER A 416 -8.08 30.31 8.57
N GLN A 417 -8.35 29.12 8.01
CA GLN A 417 -7.56 27.89 8.18
C GLN A 417 -6.62 27.64 6.99
N ILE A 418 -5.64 26.76 7.20
CA ILE A 418 -4.98 26.03 6.11
C ILE A 418 -5.83 24.79 5.79
N ARG A 419 -5.99 24.44 4.51
CA ARG A 419 -6.48 23.12 4.07
C ARG A 419 -5.32 22.34 3.52
N MET A 420 -5.13 21.10 3.96
CA MET A 420 -3.94 20.31 3.63
C MET A 420 -4.29 18.85 3.34
N VAL A 421 -3.60 18.27 2.37
CA VAL A 421 -3.54 16.82 2.13
C VAL A 421 -2.08 16.40 2.16
N ALA A 422 -1.75 15.41 2.98
CA ALA A 422 -0.43 14.81 3.07
C ALA A 422 -0.50 13.33 2.69
N VAL A 423 0.24 12.93 1.65
CA VAL A 423 0.32 11.54 1.19
C VAL A 423 1.76 11.03 1.35
N PHE A 424 1.92 10.00 2.17
CA PHE A 424 3.21 9.46 2.61
C PHE A 424 3.62 8.21 1.81
N ASP A 425 4.93 7.93 1.81
CA ASP A 425 5.55 6.68 1.36
C ASP A 425 5.89 5.84 2.61
N ASP A 426 6.37 4.61 2.41
CA ASP A 426 6.89 3.73 3.46
C ASP A 426 5.91 3.35 4.60
N GLU A 427 4.61 3.67 4.55
CA GLU A 427 3.62 3.29 5.60
C GLU A 427 3.67 1.79 5.83
N GLU A 428 3.56 1.03 4.74
CA GLU A 428 3.44 -0.43 4.76
C GLU A 428 4.73 -1.16 5.20
N VAL A 429 5.78 -0.40 5.56
CA VAL A 429 7.01 -0.89 6.21
C VAL A 429 7.32 -0.16 7.54
N GLY A 430 6.33 0.49 8.14
CA GLY A 430 6.38 1.16 9.45
C GLY A 430 6.70 2.66 9.41
N SER A 431 6.61 3.31 8.24
CA SER A 431 6.75 4.76 8.01
C SER A 431 8.07 5.41 8.47
N LEU A 432 9.06 4.62 8.90
CA LEU A 432 10.28 5.05 9.61
C LEU A 432 11.41 5.51 8.67
N LEU A 433 11.05 6.22 7.61
CA LEU A 433 11.99 6.87 6.69
C LEU A 433 11.61 8.34 6.49
N ARG A 434 12.54 9.13 5.93
CA ARG A 434 12.39 10.59 5.82
C ARG A 434 11.12 11.05 5.10
N GLN A 435 10.55 10.19 4.25
CA GLN A 435 9.37 10.47 3.43
C GLN A 435 8.08 9.82 3.98
N GLY A 436 8.19 8.92 4.96
CA GLY A 436 7.04 8.37 5.69
C GLY A 436 6.56 9.27 6.83
N ALA A 437 5.44 8.88 7.45
CA ALA A 437 4.71 9.64 8.47
C ALA A 437 5.44 9.74 9.82
N HIS A 438 6.38 8.83 10.13
CA HIS A 438 7.31 8.99 11.26
C HIS A 438 8.47 9.95 10.95
N GLY A 439 8.60 10.43 9.71
CA GLY A 439 9.51 11.50 9.31
C GLY A 439 9.01 12.89 9.68
N ASN A 440 9.88 13.90 9.62
CA ASN A 440 9.54 15.29 9.97
C ASN A 440 8.78 16.07 8.87
N PHE A 441 8.20 15.41 7.86
CA PHE A 441 7.72 16.09 6.65
C PHE A 441 6.53 17.02 6.95
N LEU A 442 5.44 16.50 7.53
CA LEU A 442 4.29 17.33 7.94
C LEU A 442 4.67 18.39 8.99
N PRO A 443 5.37 18.06 10.10
CA PRO A 443 5.84 19.07 11.05
C PRO A 443 6.64 20.20 10.42
N SER A 444 7.56 19.90 9.50
CA SER A 444 8.41 20.90 8.86
C SER A 444 7.66 21.77 7.84
N VAL A 445 6.70 21.20 7.10
CA VAL A 445 5.81 22.00 6.23
C VAL A 445 4.95 22.95 7.08
N MET A 446 4.35 22.44 8.17
CA MET A 446 3.53 23.25 9.08
C MET A 446 4.32 24.37 9.76
N GLU A 447 5.52 24.08 10.28
CA GLU A 447 6.42 25.07 10.88
C GLU A 447 6.75 26.21 9.91
N ARG A 448 7.11 25.87 8.67
CA ARG A 448 7.46 26.84 7.63
C ARG A 448 6.27 27.67 7.14
N ILE A 449 5.05 27.10 7.12
CA ILE A 449 3.84 27.89 6.85
C ILE A 449 3.58 28.88 8.00
N VAL A 450 3.72 28.43 9.26
CA VAL A 450 3.49 29.31 10.42
C VAL A 450 4.53 30.43 10.52
N GLU A 451 5.79 30.15 10.17
CA GLU A 451 6.91 31.10 10.17
C GLU A 451 6.67 32.29 9.24
N GLU A 452 6.24 32.04 7.99
CA GLU A 452 6.01 33.08 6.98
C GLU A 452 4.99 34.16 7.45
N PHE A 453 4.00 33.77 8.26
CA PHE A 453 2.98 34.68 8.79
C PHE A 453 3.28 35.15 10.23
N ALA A 454 4.37 34.68 10.86
CA ALA A 454 4.71 35.00 12.23
C ALA A 454 5.40 36.38 12.34
N SER A 455 5.03 37.18 13.34
CA SER A 455 5.85 38.33 13.71
C SER A 455 7.19 37.87 14.28
N ASN A 456 8.28 38.54 13.88
CA ASN A 456 9.66 38.22 14.27
C ASN A 456 9.80 37.70 15.71
N GLY A 457 10.32 36.47 15.85
CA GLY A 457 10.59 35.83 17.15
C GLY A 457 9.40 35.15 17.83
N LYS A 458 8.22 35.04 17.20
CA LYS A 458 7.03 34.40 17.79
C LYS A 458 6.65 33.03 17.19
N THR A 459 7.39 32.53 16.21
CA THR A 459 7.09 31.30 15.44
C THR A 459 6.71 30.11 16.32
N SER A 460 7.52 29.74 17.32
CA SER A 460 7.25 28.59 18.20
C SER A 460 5.90 28.70 18.94
N SER A 461 5.58 29.87 19.51
CA SER A 461 4.30 30.10 20.19
C SER A 461 3.11 30.17 19.21
N ALA A 462 3.35 30.55 17.96
CA ALA A 462 2.33 30.42 16.93
C ALA A 462 2.13 28.96 16.49
N LEU A 463 3.20 28.17 16.34
CA LEU A 463 3.13 26.79 15.90
C LEU A 463 2.38 25.89 16.90
N SER A 464 2.66 26.03 18.19
CA SER A 464 1.90 25.30 19.23
C SER A 464 0.40 25.66 19.22
N ARG A 465 0.04 26.92 18.94
CA ARG A 465 -1.37 27.34 18.78
C ARG A 465 -1.98 26.81 17.49
N THR A 466 -1.22 26.80 16.39
CA THR A 466 -1.64 26.20 15.11
C THR A 466 -1.94 24.73 15.29
N TYR A 467 -1.05 23.93 15.90
CA TYR A 467 -1.32 22.52 16.18
C TYR A 467 -2.56 22.31 17.08
N ALA A 468 -2.71 23.07 18.17
CA ALA A 468 -3.89 22.98 19.03
C ALA A 468 -5.21 23.36 18.31
N ASN A 469 -5.17 24.34 17.40
CA ASN A 469 -6.30 24.75 16.57
C ASN A 469 -6.51 23.87 15.32
N SER A 470 -5.65 22.87 15.07
CA SER A 470 -5.74 21.97 13.91
C SER A 470 -6.55 20.72 14.23
N PHE A 471 -6.88 19.97 13.17
CA PHE A 471 -7.44 18.63 13.26
C PHE A 471 -6.97 17.77 12.09
N LEU A 472 -6.75 16.49 12.36
CA LEU A 472 -6.22 15.50 11.43
C LEU A 472 -7.26 14.40 11.16
N VAL A 473 -7.69 14.26 9.92
CA VAL A 473 -8.33 13.02 9.45
C VAL A 473 -7.22 12.14 8.89
N SER A 474 -6.86 11.12 9.64
CA SER A 474 -6.05 9.99 9.16
C SER A 474 -6.93 9.19 8.20
N SER A 475 -6.68 9.36 6.91
CA SER A 475 -7.47 8.84 5.80
C SER A 475 -6.74 7.65 5.20
N ASP A 476 -7.13 6.47 5.65
CA ASP A 476 -6.54 5.17 5.33
C ASP A 476 -7.66 4.16 5.12
N VAL A 477 -7.50 3.15 4.26
CA VAL A 477 -8.56 2.22 3.84
C VAL A 477 -9.07 1.33 4.97
N ILE A 478 -10.35 0.92 4.91
CA ILE A 478 -11.01 0.12 5.97
C ILE A 478 -11.50 -1.23 5.45
N HIS A 479 -11.48 -2.25 6.29
CA HIS A 479 -12.08 -3.56 5.99
C HIS A 479 -13.60 -3.47 5.84
N ALA A 480 -14.11 -3.57 4.60
CA ALA A 480 -15.52 -3.82 4.34
C ALA A 480 -15.90 -5.25 4.78
N VAL A 481 -17.16 -5.45 5.18
CA VAL A 481 -17.63 -6.75 5.68
C VAL A 481 -17.60 -7.82 4.58
N ASN A 482 -16.75 -8.85 4.78
CA ASN A 482 -16.67 -9.99 3.87
C ASN A 482 -17.72 -11.05 4.25
N PRO A 483 -18.73 -11.32 3.39
CA PRO A 483 -19.83 -12.23 3.72
C PRO A 483 -19.40 -13.69 3.90
N ASN A 484 -18.23 -14.08 3.38
CA ASN A 484 -17.69 -15.43 3.53
C ASN A 484 -16.97 -15.65 4.88
N PHE A 485 -16.72 -14.58 5.64
CA PHE A 485 -15.93 -14.59 6.88
C PHE A 485 -16.57 -13.73 7.99
N LEU A 486 -17.90 -13.70 8.07
CA LEU A 486 -18.66 -12.85 9.02
C LEU A 486 -18.19 -13.02 10.49
N ASN A 487 -17.73 -14.20 10.87
CA ASN A 487 -17.21 -14.49 12.21
C ASN A 487 -15.93 -13.71 12.58
N ALA A 488 -15.20 -13.17 11.60
CA ALA A 488 -14.01 -12.35 11.82
C ALA A 488 -14.32 -10.87 12.13
N TYR A 489 -15.55 -10.43 11.86
CA TYR A 489 -15.98 -9.04 12.08
C TYR A 489 -16.62 -8.87 13.46
N LEU A 490 -16.59 -7.65 13.97
CA LEU A 490 -17.34 -7.26 15.16
C LEU A 490 -18.79 -6.90 14.75
N GLU A 491 -19.75 -7.40 15.52
CA GLU A 491 -21.17 -7.12 15.30
C GLU A 491 -21.43 -5.62 15.41
N ASN A 492 -22.26 -5.07 14.51
CA ASN A 492 -22.56 -3.64 14.35
C ASN A 492 -21.40 -2.72 13.93
N HIS A 493 -20.15 -3.20 13.88
CA HIS A 493 -18.94 -2.43 13.52
C HIS A 493 -18.33 -2.94 12.20
N SER A 494 -19.19 -3.20 11.21
CA SER A 494 -18.88 -3.91 9.97
C SER A 494 -19.32 -3.10 8.73
N PRO A 495 -18.48 -2.20 8.21
CA PRO A 495 -18.80 -1.31 7.10
C PRO A 495 -19.19 -2.05 5.81
N ARG A 496 -20.02 -1.41 4.99
CA ARG A 496 -20.49 -1.92 3.69
C ARG A 496 -20.00 -1.03 2.56
N LEU A 497 -19.78 -1.62 1.39
CA LEU A 497 -19.49 -0.92 0.15
C LEU A 497 -20.70 -0.08 -0.31
N ASN A 498 -20.45 0.98 -1.06
CA ASN A 498 -21.41 1.95 -1.62
C ASN A 498 -22.27 2.68 -0.58
N VAL A 499 -21.80 2.82 0.67
CA VAL A 499 -22.51 3.53 1.77
C VAL A 499 -21.76 4.78 2.22
N GLY A 500 -20.43 4.77 2.17
CA GLY A 500 -19.56 5.87 2.58
C GLY A 500 -18.44 5.45 3.53
N PRO A 501 -17.51 6.36 3.86
CA PRO A 501 -16.37 6.09 4.73
C PRO A 501 -16.78 5.58 6.12
N ALA A 502 -15.88 4.85 6.78
CA ALA A 502 -16.03 4.35 8.14
C ALA A 502 -15.04 5.05 9.07
N ILE A 503 -15.51 5.52 10.24
CA ILE A 503 -14.64 5.91 11.34
C ILE A 503 -14.10 4.63 12.00
N SER A 504 -12.79 4.55 12.17
CA SER A 504 -12.07 3.40 12.72
C SER A 504 -11.71 3.66 14.19
N ALA A 505 -12.14 2.78 15.09
CA ALA A 505 -11.84 2.88 16.52
C ALA A 505 -11.08 1.64 17.02
N ASP A 506 -10.03 1.86 17.80
CA ASP A 506 -9.32 0.80 18.52
C ASP A 506 -8.84 1.30 19.90
N SER A 507 -9.18 0.57 20.95
CA SER A 507 -8.90 0.96 22.34
C SER A 507 -7.43 0.75 22.79
N ASN A 508 -6.58 0.21 21.93
CA ASN A 508 -5.14 0.03 22.16
C ASN A 508 -4.30 1.05 21.38
N ALA A 509 -4.93 2.10 20.85
CA ALA A 509 -4.31 3.20 20.10
C ALA A 509 -3.61 2.78 18.78
N HIS A 510 -4.07 1.68 18.15
CA HIS A 510 -3.78 1.45 16.73
C HIS A 510 -4.41 2.53 15.82
N MET A 511 -5.46 3.18 16.32
CA MET A 511 -6.18 4.31 15.73
C MET A 511 -6.14 5.48 16.73
N THR A 512 -6.25 6.71 16.24
CA THR A 512 -6.31 7.95 17.04
C THR A 512 -7.70 8.29 17.57
N THR A 513 -8.74 7.71 16.97
CA THR A 513 -10.16 8.06 17.19
C THR A 513 -10.59 8.04 18.65
N ASP A 514 -11.19 9.15 19.08
CA ASP A 514 -11.90 9.29 20.35
C ASP A 514 -13.34 9.82 20.12
N ALA A 515 -14.08 10.05 21.19
CA ALA A 515 -15.46 10.54 21.12
C ALA A 515 -15.58 11.99 20.58
N VAL A 516 -14.58 12.85 20.84
CA VAL A 516 -14.57 14.26 20.39
C VAL A 516 -14.22 14.32 18.91
N SER A 517 -13.22 13.56 18.47
CA SER A 517 -12.78 13.51 17.08
C SER A 517 -13.81 12.83 16.16
N THR A 518 -14.49 11.78 16.67
CA THR A 518 -15.70 11.22 16.05
C THR A 518 -16.78 12.28 15.87
N ALA A 519 -17.11 13.05 16.92
CA ALA A 519 -18.16 14.06 16.88
C ALA A 519 -17.82 15.22 15.91
N ILE A 520 -16.57 15.67 15.87
CA ILE A 520 -16.10 16.72 14.94
C ILE A 520 -16.28 16.27 13.48
N LEU A 521 -15.82 15.07 13.11
CA LEU A 521 -15.93 14.61 11.73
C LEU A 521 -17.38 14.34 11.32
N GLN A 522 -18.17 13.69 12.17
CA GLN A 522 -19.61 13.50 11.93
C GLN A 522 -20.32 14.84 11.71
N ARG A 523 -20.07 15.81 12.59
CA ARG A 523 -20.65 17.16 12.50
C ARG A 523 -20.21 17.91 11.24
N CYS A 524 -18.99 17.68 10.73
CA CYS A 524 -18.55 18.24 9.45
C CYS A 524 -19.28 17.64 8.24
N VAL A 525 -19.63 16.34 8.27
CA VAL A 525 -20.41 15.69 7.20
C VAL A 525 -21.89 16.07 7.28
N ASP A 526 -22.47 16.08 8.49
CA ASP A 526 -23.88 16.43 8.73
C ASP A 526 -24.26 17.81 8.18
N ARG A 527 -23.31 18.76 8.16
CA ARG A 527 -23.45 20.12 7.63
C ARG A 527 -23.82 20.18 6.13
N ASP A 528 -23.52 19.13 5.35
CA ASP A 528 -23.79 19.05 3.91
C ASP A 528 -24.81 17.96 3.51
N ILE A 529 -25.51 17.35 4.46
CA ILE A 529 -26.60 16.39 4.15
C ILE A 529 -27.72 17.11 3.38
N GLY A 530 -28.19 16.50 2.29
CA GLY A 530 -29.20 17.06 1.39
C GLY A 530 -28.66 18.04 0.35
N VAL A 531 -27.36 18.35 0.36
CA VAL A 531 -26.72 19.20 -0.67
C VAL A 531 -26.47 18.42 -1.95
N ARG A 532 -26.16 17.11 -1.85
CA ARG A 532 -25.70 16.26 -2.96
C ARG A 532 -26.84 15.40 -3.52
N LYS A 533 -26.59 14.63 -4.58
CA LYS A 533 -27.59 13.67 -5.11
C LYS A 533 -27.68 12.41 -4.23
N ALA A 534 -26.56 12.02 -3.63
CA ALA A 534 -26.46 11.00 -2.60
C ALA A 534 -25.40 11.47 -1.59
N ASP A 535 -25.75 11.46 -0.30
CA ASP A 535 -24.86 11.90 0.77
C ASP A 535 -24.08 10.70 1.32
N PRO A 536 -22.79 10.86 1.67
CA PRO A 536 -22.02 9.80 2.31
C PRO A 536 -22.52 9.57 3.74
N LYS A 537 -22.88 8.33 4.06
CA LYS A 537 -23.15 7.94 5.45
C LYS A 537 -21.86 7.47 6.08
N LEU A 538 -21.41 8.15 7.14
CA LEU A 538 -20.34 7.63 7.98
C LEU A 538 -20.77 6.33 8.66
N GLN A 539 -19.90 5.34 8.56
CA GLN A 539 -20.02 4.03 9.19
C GLN A 539 -19.04 3.94 10.37
N VAL A 540 -19.06 2.84 11.12
CA VAL A 540 -18.08 2.59 12.20
C VAL A 540 -17.42 1.23 11.97
N PHE A 541 -16.11 1.19 12.15
CA PHE A 541 -15.30 -0.02 12.18
C PHE A 541 -14.56 -0.13 13.51
N GLN A 542 -14.48 -1.35 14.04
CA GLN A 542 -13.62 -1.73 15.15
C GLN A 542 -13.35 -3.24 15.06
N ILE A 543 -12.12 -3.66 15.36
CA ILE A 543 -11.78 -5.08 15.41
C ILE A 543 -12.48 -5.81 16.57
N ARG A 544 -12.62 -7.13 16.46
CA ARG A 544 -13.01 -7.96 17.61
C ARG A 544 -11.91 -7.97 18.66
N ASN A 545 -12.30 -8.06 19.94
CA ASN A 545 -11.38 -8.16 21.09
C ASN A 545 -10.43 -9.39 21.05
N ASP A 546 -10.71 -10.39 20.21
CA ASP A 546 -9.91 -11.60 20.01
C ASP A 546 -9.18 -11.61 18.64
N SER A 547 -9.06 -10.45 17.99
CA SER A 547 -8.37 -10.25 16.71
C SER A 547 -7.13 -9.34 16.84
N ARG A 548 -6.50 -8.99 15.71
CA ARG A 548 -5.39 -8.04 15.59
C ARG A 548 -5.76 -6.92 14.61
N SER A 549 -5.34 -5.68 14.91
CA SER A 549 -5.44 -4.54 14.00
C SER A 549 -4.13 -4.33 13.23
N GLY A 550 -4.21 -3.65 12.08
CA GLY A 550 -3.09 -2.86 11.56
C GLY A 550 -2.90 -1.57 12.38
N GLY A 551 -1.84 -0.81 12.09
CA GLY A 551 -1.74 0.60 12.46
C GLY A 551 -2.21 1.48 11.29
N THR A 552 -1.96 2.79 11.40
CA THR A 552 -2.12 3.78 10.32
C THR A 552 -1.08 4.90 10.53
N VAL A 553 -1.01 5.88 9.62
CA VAL A 553 -0.25 7.13 9.82
C VAL A 553 -0.76 7.99 10.98
N GLY A 554 -2.01 7.82 11.42
CA GLY A 554 -2.69 8.69 12.38
C GLY A 554 -1.96 8.85 13.72
N PRO A 555 -1.70 7.75 14.47
CA PRO A 555 -1.00 7.82 15.75
C PRO A 555 0.42 8.40 15.63
N MET A 556 1.09 8.16 14.50
CA MET A 556 2.44 8.68 14.21
C MET A 556 2.43 10.21 14.13
N LEU A 557 1.52 10.76 13.31
CA LEU A 557 1.41 12.20 13.04
C LEU A 557 0.82 12.95 14.23
N SER A 558 -0.19 12.39 14.90
CA SER A 558 -0.76 12.96 16.12
C SER A 558 0.28 13.02 17.25
N SER A 559 1.07 11.96 17.47
CA SER A 559 2.18 11.94 18.44
C SER A 559 3.28 12.96 18.09
N ALA A 560 3.62 13.12 16.81
CA ALA A 560 4.65 14.04 16.35
C ALA A 560 4.27 15.54 16.41
N THR A 561 2.97 15.87 16.51
CA THR A 561 2.47 17.25 16.41
C THR A 561 1.59 17.70 17.58
N GLY A 562 0.97 16.78 18.32
CA GLY A 562 -0.08 17.07 19.31
C GLY A 562 -1.44 17.43 18.70
N ILE A 563 -1.64 17.23 17.39
CA ILE A 563 -2.90 17.51 16.70
C ILE A 563 -3.95 16.44 17.06
N ARG A 564 -5.18 16.88 17.41
CA ARG A 564 -6.36 16.02 17.58
C ARG A 564 -6.67 15.29 16.28
N ALA A 565 -6.91 13.98 16.35
CA ALA A 565 -7.02 13.14 15.17
C ALA A 565 -8.20 12.16 15.23
N VAL A 566 -8.67 11.74 14.06
CA VAL A 566 -9.61 10.64 13.83
C VAL A 566 -9.11 9.80 12.67
N ASP A 567 -9.25 8.48 12.76
CA ASP A 567 -9.01 7.58 11.64
C ASP A 567 -10.34 7.33 10.92
N CYS A 568 -10.44 7.71 9.65
CA CYS A 568 -11.66 7.55 8.86
C CYS A 568 -11.39 7.30 7.38
N GLY A 569 -11.95 6.22 6.86
CA GLY A 569 -11.44 5.58 5.66
C GLY A 569 -12.47 4.92 4.77
N ILE A 570 -12.09 4.70 3.51
CA ILE A 570 -12.99 4.18 2.48
C ILE A 570 -13.00 2.63 2.53
N PRO A 571 -14.16 1.96 2.59
CA PRO A 571 -14.21 0.50 2.73
C PRO A 571 -13.71 -0.27 1.49
N GLN A 572 -12.93 -1.33 1.70
CA GLN A 572 -12.50 -2.29 0.68
C GLN A 572 -12.51 -3.76 1.18
N LEU A 573 -12.59 -4.69 0.24
CA LEU A 573 -12.41 -6.13 0.40
C LEU A 573 -11.07 -6.56 -0.22
N SER A 574 -10.44 -7.57 0.38
CA SER A 574 -9.16 -8.12 -0.09
C SER A 574 -8.00 -7.10 -0.10
N MET A 575 -7.97 -6.26 0.93
CA MET A 575 -6.81 -5.46 1.37
C MET A 575 -5.50 -6.28 1.30
N HIS A 576 -4.40 -5.66 0.88
CA HIS A 576 -3.09 -6.29 0.60
C HIS A 576 -3.10 -7.42 -0.47
N SER A 577 -4.18 -7.57 -1.26
CA SER A 577 -4.16 -8.40 -2.48
C SER A 577 -3.49 -7.64 -3.64
N ILE A 578 -2.85 -8.36 -4.57
CA ILE A 578 -2.44 -7.75 -5.86
C ILE A 578 -3.64 -7.17 -6.64
N ARG A 579 -4.85 -7.66 -6.35
CA ARG A 579 -6.12 -7.15 -6.84
C ARG A 579 -7.19 -7.20 -5.75
N ALA A 580 -7.57 -6.03 -5.25
CA ALA A 580 -8.56 -5.80 -4.22
C ALA A 580 -9.91 -5.34 -4.83
N THR A 581 -10.90 -5.05 -3.99
CA THR A 581 -12.25 -4.60 -4.40
C THR A 581 -12.79 -3.49 -3.51
N THR A 582 -13.35 -2.42 -4.07
CA THR A 582 -14.17 -1.42 -3.34
C THR A 582 -15.52 -1.23 -4.06
N GLY A 583 -16.44 -0.44 -3.52
CA GLY A 583 -17.69 -0.07 -4.20
C GLY A 583 -17.44 0.90 -5.35
N SER A 584 -18.33 0.92 -6.34
CA SER A 584 -18.23 1.85 -7.47
C SER A 584 -18.52 3.30 -7.09
N LEU A 585 -19.31 3.54 -6.04
CA LEU A 585 -19.62 4.86 -5.52
C LEU A 585 -18.64 5.32 -4.43
N ASP A 586 -17.99 4.39 -3.73
CA ASP A 586 -17.15 4.66 -2.56
C ASP A 586 -16.02 5.68 -2.79
N PRO A 587 -15.31 5.73 -3.93
CA PRO A 587 -14.36 6.81 -4.22
C PRO A 587 -15.03 8.20 -4.17
N GLY A 588 -16.23 8.34 -4.72
CA GLY A 588 -16.97 9.60 -4.73
C GLY A 588 -17.58 9.98 -3.37
N LEU A 589 -18.05 8.98 -2.62
CA LEU A 589 -18.51 9.17 -1.25
C LEU A 589 -17.35 9.59 -0.32
N GLY A 590 -16.15 9.05 -0.54
CA GLY A 590 -14.91 9.50 0.10
C GLY A 590 -14.59 10.96 -0.18
N VAL A 591 -14.59 11.37 -1.46
CA VAL A 591 -14.39 12.79 -1.85
C VAL A 591 -15.42 13.70 -1.16
N PHE A 592 -16.69 13.29 -1.09
CA PHE A 592 -17.73 14.08 -0.43
C PHE A 592 -17.50 14.23 1.08
N THR A 593 -17.15 13.15 1.80
CA THR A 593 -16.81 13.21 3.23
C THR A 593 -15.60 14.12 3.48
N PHE A 594 -14.52 13.92 2.72
CA PHE A 594 -13.28 14.65 2.90
C PHE A 594 -13.42 16.14 2.51
N GLN A 595 -14.23 16.46 1.50
CA GLN A 595 -14.54 17.85 1.14
C GLN A 595 -15.38 18.52 2.23
N SER A 596 -16.39 17.84 2.77
CA SER A 596 -17.19 18.35 3.88
C SER A 596 -16.38 18.56 5.16
N PHE A 597 -15.35 17.75 5.43
CA PHE A 597 -14.36 18.04 6.46
C PHE A 597 -13.58 19.33 6.16
N LEU A 598 -12.89 19.41 5.01
CA LEU A 598 -12.05 20.57 4.65
C LEU A 598 -12.85 21.90 4.62
N GLU A 599 -14.11 21.86 4.18
CA GLU A 599 -14.94 23.05 4.07
C GLU A 599 -15.58 23.47 5.41
N ASN A 600 -16.05 22.51 6.22
CA ASN A 600 -16.87 22.83 7.40
C ASN A 600 -16.09 22.86 8.72
N PHE A 601 -14.89 22.25 8.82
CA PHE A 601 -14.12 22.11 10.07
C PHE A 601 -13.98 23.42 10.85
N GLU A 602 -13.66 24.53 10.19
CA GLU A 602 -13.49 25.82 10.88
C GLU A 602 -14.76 26.29 11.61
N SER A 603 -15.94 25.97 11.06
CA SER A 603 -17.23 26.30 11.68
C SER A 603 -17.59 25.34 12.81
N VAL A 604 -17.16 24.08 12.70
CA VAL A 604 -17.44 23.01 13.66
C VAL A 604 -16.52 23.10 14.87
N ASP A 605 -15.22 23.35 14.71
CA ASP A 605 -14.28 23.53 15.83
C ASP A 605 -14.72 24.68 16.77
N LYS A 606 -15.37 25.71 16.22
CA LYS A 606 -15.95 26.81 17.01
C LYS A 606 -17.12 26.37 17.90
N GLU A 607 -17.77 25.23 17.61
CA GLU A 607 -18.78 24.60 18.49
C GLU A 607 -18.14 23.89 19.70
N PHE A 608 -16.81 23.71 19.76
CA PHE A 608 -16.07 22.99 20.81
C PHE A 608 -15.10 23.88 21.62
N ARG A 609 -15.33 25.21 21.66
CA ARG A 609 -14.42 26.20 22.30
C ARG A 609 -14.90 26.79 23.63
N GLU A 610 -16.04 26.33 24.16
CA GLU A 610 -16.66 26.81 25.40
C GLU A 610 -16.17 26.06 26.65
#